data_AF-A0A4R0Y508-F1
#
_entry.id   AF-A0A4R0Y508-F1
#
_cell.length_a   1.000
_cell.length_b   1.000
_cell.length_c   1.000
_cell.angle_alpha   90.00
_cell.angle_beta   90.00
_cell.angle_gamma   90.00
#
_symmetry.space_group_name_H-M   'P 1'
#
loop_
_entity.id
_entity.type
_entity.pdbx_description
1 polymer ?
#
loop_
_entity_poly.entity_id
_entity_poly.type
_entity_poly.pdbx_seq_one_letter_code
_entity_poly.pdbx_strand_id
1 'polypeptide(L)'
;MPTEELTAAAGLALRLLGAFYALGALFGLRRQATDMLLTQALAAIARPDPRETQAETRRAWFLASQLMLVGVAGLALMALLDLALPLMLVSAGIYALYLFVLAPRVFDPFDPPEEPGRGQTWRAFWLYLAATALVALAGWSGVLRPLRDEPWPVPALVALLAAGLVGHGLRLVRSMQRVASLPAPSSEELAVQHDEEIEERLRATPLILSPSWNEGAFFDARTRQPIWGRLPGDLLPWEDDEAIEAWQRLFVELADPDDPERRRFLLPDGAARLEAAGRPIFERLAERMPPGRIVFEPVPWPRRTTREATAVRLMAEAGTDPLWVASGDIQEPVYPHGFGLSWSLGSDLCLWAAQYDDAMDWDDPGGPALWDEAAAAAHEAAGHALAVRLARELAATGRAHVRVTYWSGREQAALPIQG
;
A
#
# COMPACT_ATOMS: atom_id res chain seq x y z
N MET A 1 -13.08 15.42 -55.35
CA MET A 1 -13.72 14.62 -54.29
C MET A 1 -12.73 13.93 -53.32
N PRO A 2 -11.55 13.39 -53.70
CA PRO A 2 -10.65 12.75 -52.71
C PRO A 2 -9.98 13.72 -51.71
N THR A 3 -10.04 15.04 -51.95
CA THR A 3 -9.37 16.05 -51.11
C THR A 3 -10.13 16.36 -49.81
N GLU A 4 -11.46 16.30 -49.81
CA GLU A 4 -12.28 16.61 -48.62
C GLU A 4 -12.27 15.48 -47.59
N GLU A 5 -12.34 14.23 -48.05
CA GLU A 5 -12.23 13.06 -47.16
C GLU A 5 -10.85 12.99 -46.50
N LEU A 6 -9.79 13.31 -47.25
CA LEU A 6 -8.43 13.32 -46.75
C LEU A 6 -8.21 14.41 -45.68
N THR A 7 -8.76 15.61 -45.88
CA THR A 7 -8.66 16.70 -44.88
C THR A 7 -9.49 16.40 -43.63
N ALA A 8 -10.66 15.77 -43.78
CA ALA A 8 -11.47 15.32 -42.66
C ALA A 8 -10.75 14.24 -41.83
N ALA A 9 -10.17 13.24 -42.49
CA ALA A 9 -9.40 12.19 -41.82
C ALA A 9 -8.15 12.74 -41.11
N ALA A 10 -7.41 13.64 -41.76
CA ALA A 10 -6.27 14.31 -41.16
C ALA A 10 -6.68 15.15 -39.93
N GLY A 11 -7.79 15.89 -40.04
CA GLY A 11 -8.35 16.65 -38.93
C GLY A 11 -8.71 15.76 -37.73
N LEU A 12 -9.36 14.61 -37.97
CA LEU A 12 -9.67 13.65 -36.92
C LEU A 12 -8.41 13.09 -36.25
N ALA A 13 -7.41 12.68 -37.04
CA ALA A 13 -6.15 12.16 -36.52
C ALA A 13 -5.42 13.18 -35.63
N LEU A 14 -5.37 14.45 -36.04
CA LEU A 14 -4.78 15.54 -35.25
C LEU A 14 -5.55 15.80 -33.95
N ARG A 15 -6.88 15.70 -33.96
CA ARG A 15 -7.68 15.83 -32.73
C ARG A 15 -7.40 14.71 -31.74
N LEU A 16 -7.31 13.47 -32.21
CA LEU A 16 -6.95 12.33 -31.38
C LEU A 16 -5.54 12.47 -30.81
N LEU A 17 -4.59 12.97 -31.61
CA LEU A 17 -3.24 13.29 -31.16
C LEU A 17 -3.23 14.40 -30.11
N GLY A 18 -4.02 15.46 -30.29
CA GLY A 18 -4.19 16.53 -29.31
C GLY A 18 -4.78 16.04 -28.00
N ALA A 19 -5.83 15.21 -28.07
CA ALA A 19 -6.45 14.57 -26.91
C ALA A 19 -5.44 13.66 -26.17
N PHE A 20 -4.63 12.89 -26.88
CA PHE A 20 -3.58 12.07 -26.31
C PHE A 20 -2.59 12.89 -25.47
N TYR A 21 -2.09 14.03 -25.99
CA TYR A 21 -1.17 14.89 -25.23
C TYR A 21 -1.83 15.63 -24.07
N ALA A 22 -3.10 16.05 -24.22
CA ALA A 22 -3.84 16.68 -23.14
C ALA A 22 -4.09 15.71 -21.97
N LEU A 23 -4.52 14.49 -22.26
CA LEU A 23 -4.72 13.43 -21.26
C LEU A 23 -3.38 12.95 -20.68
N GLY A 24 -2.36 12.78 -21.52
CA GLY A 24 -1.01 12.42 -21.09
C GLY A 24 -0.43 13.43 -20.11
N ALA A 25 -0.67 14.73 -20.29
CA ALA A 25 -0.28 15.75 -19.34
C ALA A 25 -1.01 15.60 -17.99
N LEU A 26 -2.31 15.33 -17.98
CA LEU A 26 -3.09 15.14 -16.76
C LEU A 26 -2.60 13.92 -15.96
N PHE A 27 -2.42 12.77 -16.63
CA PHE A 27 -1.90 11.56 -15.98
C PHE A 27 -0.44 11.73 -15.56
N GLY A 28 0.38 12.38 -16.39
CA GLY A 28 1.76 12.70 -16.07
C GLY A 28 1.90 13.58 -14.83
N LEU A 29 1.04 14.60 -14.68
CA LEU A 29 1.02 15.45 -13.48
C LEU A 29 0.66 14.67 -12.22
N ARG A 30 -0.31 13.74 -12.30
CA ARG A 30 -0.67 12.86 -11.18
C ARG A 30 0.43 11.86 -10.85
N ARG A 31 1.11 11.31 -11.85
CA ARG A 31 2.25 10.42 -11.64
C ARG A 31 3.39 11.19 -10.96
N GLN A 32 3.78 12.35 -11.52
CA GLN A 32 4.81 13.22 -10.95
C GLN A 32 4.49 13.61 -9.49
N ALA A 33 3.20 13.81 -9.19
CA ALA A 33 2.73 14.06 -7.84
C ALA A 33 3.01 12.91 -6.88
N THR A 34 2.76 11.68 -7.33
CA THR A 34 2.95 10.45 -6.55
C THR A 34 4.44 10.18 -6.36
N ASP A 35 5.23 10.31 -7.42
CA ASP A 35 6.69 10.13 -7.38
C ASP A 35 7.33 11.10 -6.37
N MET A 36 6.91 12.38 -6.36
CA MET A 36 7.39 13.35 -5.37
C MET A 36 7.00 13.00 -3.93
N LEU A 37 5.80 12.46 -3.70
CA LEU A 37 5.38 12.02 -2.36
C LEU A 37 6.24 10.84 -1.88
N LEU A 38 6.54 9.89 -2.77
CA LEU A 38 7.41 8.75 -2.46
C LEU A 38 8.85 9.22 -2.17
N THR A 39 9.40 10.10 -2.99
CA THR A 39 10.72 10.69 -2.74
C THR A 39 10.77 11.41 -1.38
N GLN A 40 9.70 12.12 -1.01
CA GLN A 40 9.62 12.77 0.31
C GLN A 40 9.52 11.76 1.45
N ALA A 41 8.74 10.69 1.30
CA ALA A 41 8.63 9.63 2.29
C ALA A 41 9.98 8.90 2.47
N LEU A 42 10.68 8.61 1.38
CA LEU A 42 12.03 8.04 1.41
C LEU A 42 13.03 9.01 2.03
N ALA A 43 12.96 10.30 1.71
CA ALA A 43 13.85 11.30 2.28
C ALA A 43 13.68 11.43 3.80
N ALA A 44 12.45 11.30 4.31
CA ALA A 44 12.17 11.30 5.74
C ALA A 44 12.84 10.12 6.48
N ILE A 45 13.03 8.99 5.80
CA ILE A 45 13.63 7.78 6.37
C ILE A 45 15.15 7.77 6.16
N ALA A 46 15.61 8.01 4.93
CA ALA A 46 16.99 7.80 4.50
C ALA A 46 17.94 8.96 4.82
N ARG A 47 17.43 10.15 5.18
CA ARG A 47 18.22 11.39 5.40
C ARG A 47 19.20 11.69 4.23
N PRO A 48 18.72 11.79 2.97
CA PRO A 48 19.56 12.06 1.81
C PRO A 48 20.26 13.43 1.90
N ASP A 49 21.32 13.63 1.10
CA ASP A 49 22.03 14.91 1.06
C ASP A 49 21.04 16.03 0.67
N PRO A 50 20.95 17.15 1.42
CA PRO A 50 20.08 18.27 1.10
C PRO A 50 20.22 18.80 -0.34
N ARG A 51 21.40 18.64 -0.96
CA ARG A 51 21.66 19.05 -2.34
C ARG A 51 20.96 18.16 -3.36
N GLU A 52 20.88 16.86 -3.09
CA GLU A 52 20.20 15.87 -3.92
C GLU A 52 18.70 16.13 -3.91
N THR A 53 18.10 16.25 -2.71
CA THR A 53 16.69 16.58 -2.52
C THR A 53 16.29 17.89 -3.22
N GLN A 54 17.16 18.90 -3.19
CA GLN A 54 16.93 20.16 -3.91
C GLN A 54 16.99 19.99 -5.43
N ALA A 55 17.92 19.20 -5.95
CA ALA A 55 18.05 18.94 -7.38
C ALA A 55 16.83 18.16 -7.91
N GLU A 56 16.41 17.11 -7.21
CA GLU A 56 15.21 16.33 -7.52
C GLU A 56 13.95 17.19 -7.49
N THR A 57 13.80 18.04 -6.47
CA THR A 57 12.69 18.97 -6.37
C THR A 57 12.66 19.87 -7.61
N ARG A 58 13.78 20.52 -7.95
CA ARG A 58 13.85 21.40 -9.13
C ARG A 58 13.56 20.66 -10.43
N ARG A 59 14.04 19.42 -10.57
CA ARG A 59 13.75 18.53 -11.70
C ARG A 59 12.25 18.27 -11.80
N ALA A 60 11.59 17.91 -10.69
CA ALA A 60 10.16 17.65 -10.66
C ALA A 60 9.34 18.90 -11.03
N TRP A 61 9.73 20.08 -10.53
CA TRP A 61 9.12 21.35 -10.91
C TRP A 61 9.22 21.64 -12.40
N PHE A 62 10.41 21.42 -12.96
CA PHE A 62 10.68 21.60 -14.38
C PHE A 62 9.81 20.65 -15.22
N LEU A 63 9.78 19.37 -14.88
CA LEU A 63 8.99 18.35 -15.59
C LEU A 63 7.49 18.61 -15.49
N ALA A 64 6.98 19.02 -14.33
CA ALA A 64 5.58 19.39 -14.16
C ALA A 64 5.20 20.60 -15.03
N SER A 65 6.05 21.62 -15.08
CA SER A 65 5.84 22.81 -15.92
C SER A 65 5.81 22.44 -17.40
N GLN A 66 6.69 21.52 -17.81
CA GLN A 66 6.74 21.01 -19.17
C GLN A 66 5.49 20.20 -19.55
N LEU A 67 4.99 19.36 -18.65
CA LEU A 67 3.74 18.62 -18.85
C LEU A 67 2.54 19.56 -19.02
N MET A 68 2.47 20.64 -18.23
CA MET A 68 1.42 21.66 -18.40
C MET A 68 1.48 22.29 -19.80
N LEU A 69 2.67 22.66 -20.28
CA LEU A 69 2.85 23.23 -21.62
C LEU A 69 2.42 22.25 -22.72
N VAL A 70 2.83 20.98 -22.63
CA VAL A 70 2.42 19.90 -23.56
C VAL A 70 0.90 19.73 -23.57
N GLY A 71 0.26 19.73 -22.40
CA GLY A 71 -1.19 19.59 -22.31
C GLY A 71 -1.95 20.78 -22.92
N VAL A 72 -1.46 22.01 -22.70
CA VAL A 72 -2.03 23.21 -23.35
C VAL A 72 -1.86 23.15 -24.87
N ALA A 73 -0.71 22.69 -25.37
CA ALA A 73 -0.50 22.47 -26.79
C ALA A 73 -1.45 21.40 -27.36
N GLY A 74 -1.67 20.31 -26.61
CA GLY A 74 -2.63 19.26 -26.96
C GLY A 74 -4.07 19.76 -27.03
N LEU A 75 -4.50 20.61 -26.09
CA LEU A 75 -5.83 21.24 -26.11
C LEU A 75 -6.01 22.17 -27.32
N ALA A 76 -4.99 22.97 -27.65
CA ALA A 76 -5.01 23.80 -28.86
C ALA A 76 -5.09 22.94 -30.13
N LEU A 77 -4.35 21.82 -30.18
CA LEU A 77 -4.37 20.89 -31.31
C LEU A 77 -5.71 20.16 -31.44
N MET A 78 -6.35 19.81 -30.33
CA MET A 78 -7.69 19.21 -30.31
C MET A 78 -8.76 20.15 -30.90
N ALA A 79 -8.55 21.46 -30.78
CA ALA A 79 -9.36 22.48 -31.44
C ALA A 79 -8.88 22.84 -32.86
N LEU A 80 -7.82 22.19 -33.35
CA LEU A 80 -7.15 22.48 -34.63
C LEU A 80 -6.69 23.94 -34.77
N LEU A 81 -6.30 24.58 -33.66
CA LEU A 81 -5.81 25.96 -33.67
C LEU A 81 -4.33 26.01 -34.12
N ASP A 82 -3.97 27.01 -34.92
CA ASP A 82 -2.59 27.27 -35.36
C ASP A 82 -1.62 27.52 -34.18
N LEU A 83 -2.14 28.01 -33.05
CA LEU A 83 -1.43 28.16 -31.78
C LEU A 83 -0.78 26.85 -31.28
N ALA A 84 -1.29 25.68 -31.68
CA ALA A 84 -0.71 24.40 -31.30
C ALA A 84 0.75 24.27 -31.74
N LEU A 85 1.09 24.71 -32.96
CA LEU A 85 2.44 24.58 -33.52
C LEU A 85 3.51 25.33 -32.71
N PRO A 86 3.40 26.66 -32.44
CA PRO A 86 4.40 27.36 -31.66
C PRO A 86 4.52 26.80 -30.24
N LEU A 87 3.42 26.39 -29.60
CA LEU A 87 3.47 25.76 -28.27
C LEU A 87 4.22 24.43 -28.29
N MET A 88 3.98 23.58 -29.30
CA MET A 88 4.69 22.30 -29.45
C MET A 88 6.18 22.52 -29.74
N LEU A 89 6.53 23.50 -30.57
CA LEU A 89 7.93 23.84 -30.86
C LEU A 89 8.67 24.35 -29.62
N VAL A 90 8.05 25.24 -28.83
CA VAL A 90 8.63 25.72 -27.56
C VAL A 90 8.83 24.54 -26.60
N SER A 91 7.82 23.68 -26.46
CA SER A 91 7.91 22.47 -25.64
C SER A 91 9.04 21.54 -26.12
N ALA A 92 9.14 21.26 -27.42
CA ALA A 92 10.22 20.43 -27.98
C ALA A 92 11.60 21.03 -27.70
N GLY A 93 11.75 22.35 -27.81
CA GLY A 93 12.96 23.09 -27.46
C GLY A 93 13.33 22.96 -25.98
N ILE A 94 12.34 23.04 -25.08
CA ILE A 94 12.55 22.84 -23.64
C ILE A 94 12.94 21.38 -23.33
N TYR A 95 12.34 20.39 -23.99
CA TYR A 95 12.74 18.98 -23.86
C TYR A 95 14.17 18.74 -24.34
N ALA A 96 14.55 19.33 -25.47
CA ALA A 96 15.92 19.25 -25.97
C ALA A 96 16.89 19.90 -24.97
N LEU A 97 16.58 21.12 -24.50
CA LEU A 97 17.38 21.80 -23.48
C LEU A 97 17.53 20.95 -22.21
N TYR A 98 16.46 20.30 -21.77
CA TYR A 98 16.47 19.38 -20.65
C TYR A 98 17.44 18.21 -20.89
N LEU A 99 17.24 17.44 -21.97
CA LEU A 99 18.02 16.24 -22.24
C LEU A 99 19.50 16.51 -22.52
N PHE A 100 19.80 17.56 -23.28
CA PHE A 100 21.17 17.83 -23.72
C PHE A 100 21.98 18.72 -22.77
N VAL A 101 21.31 19.52 -21.93
CA VAL A 101 21.99 20.53 -21.10
C VAL A 101 21.65 20.38 -19.63
N LEU A 102 20.36 20.44 -19.25
CA LEU A 102 19.99 20.56 -17.84
C LEU A 102 20.11 19.22 -17.09
N ALA A 103 19.60 18.12 -17.65
CA ALA A 103 19.71 16.80 -17.06
C ALA A 103 21.17 16.43 -16.74
N PRO A 104 22.11 16.40 -17.70
CA PRO A 104 23.48 15.97 -17.41
C PRO A 104 24.29 16.94 -16.55
N ARG A 105 23.98 18.24 -16.53
CA ARG A 105 24.79 19.25 -15.83
C ARG A 105 24.22 19.73 -14.50
N VAL A 106 22.89 19.69 -14.35
CA VAL A 106 22.19 20.33 -13.22
C VAL A 106 21.44 19.31 -12.39
N PHE A 107 20.76 18.33 -13.02
CA PHE A 107 19.88 17.41 -12.30
C PHE A 107 20.49 16.06 -11.97
N ASP A 108 21.37 15.52 -12.84
CA ASP A 108 21.98 14.20 -12.68
C ASP A 108 23.45 14.20 -12.14
N PRO A 109 24.04 15.25 -11.52
CA PRO A 109 25.45 15.18 -11.11
C PRO A 109 25.68 14.29 -9.88
N PHE A 110 24.63 13.99 -9.10
CA PHE A 110 24.72 13.22 -7.86
C PHE A 110 24.17 11.80 -7.99
N ASP A 111 23.16 11.60 -8.84
CA ASP A 111 22.58 10.28 -9.13
C ASP A 111 22.18 10.20 -10.62
N PRO A 112 23.05 9.67 -11.50
CA PRO A 112 22.72 9.53 -12.90
C PRO A 112 21.64 8.44 -13.06
N PRO A 113 20.52 8.73 -13.77
CA PRO A 113 19.46 7.75 -13.96
C PRO A 113 19.99 6.47 -14.60
N GLU A 114 19.47 5.33 -14.14
CA GLU A 114 19.75 4.03 -14.72
C GLU A 114 19.50 4.03 -16.24
N GLU A 115 20.31 3.27 -16.99
CA GLU A 115 20.24 3.21 -18.45
C GLU A 115 18.82 3.01 -19.03
N PRO A 116 17.93 2.18 -18.43
CA PRO A 116 16.57 2.01 -18.94
C PRO A 116 15.74 3.29 -18.88
N GLY A 117 15.86 4.08 -17.80
CA GLY A 117 15.09 5.30 -17.58
C GLY A 117 15.46 6.42 -18.57
N ARG A 118 16.76 6.53 -18.89
CA ARG A 118 17.23 7.50 -19.90
C ARG A 118 16.75 7.11 -21.30
N GLY A 119 16.76 5.82 -21.63
CA GLY A 119 16.26 5.30 -22.90
C GLY A 119 14.78 5.62 -23.14
N GLN A 120 13.93 5.49 -22.10
CA GLN A 120 12.51 5.83 -22.19
C GLN A 120 12.29 7.33 -22.50
N THR A 121 13.00 8.21 -21.81
CA THR A 121 12.87 9.67 -22.00
C THR A 121 13.30 10.08 -23.42
N TRP A 122 14.36 9.45 -23.95
CA TRP A 122 14.80 9.64 -25.33
C TRP A 122 13.75 9.23 -26.36
N ARG A 123 13.14 8.05 -26.20
CA ARG A 123 12.08 7.58 -27.11
C ARG A 123 10.88 8.51 -27.08
N ALA A 124 10.47 8.97 -25.89
CA ALA A 124 9.39 9.93 -25.74
C ALA A 124 9.68 11.25 -26.45
N PHE A 125 10.92 11.76 -26.35
CA PHE A 125 11.35 12.97 -27.06
C PHE A 125 11.25 12.83 -28.58
N TRP A 126 11.75 11.73 -29.15
CA TRP A 126 11.68 11.51 -30.60
C TRP A 126 10.24 11.35 -31.09
N LEU A 127 9.40 10.65 -30.33
CA LEU A 127 7.96 10.53 -30.63
C LEU A 127 7.28 11.90 -30.61
N TYR A 128 7.59 12.73 -29.63
CA TYR A 128 7.07 14.10 -29.53
C TYR A 128 7.54 14.98 -30.68
N LEU A 129 8.80 14.84 -31.10
CA LEU A 129 9.34 15.58 -32.24
C LEU A 129 8.66 15.17 -33.56
N ALA A 130 8.43 13.87 -33.76
CA ALA A 130 7.69 13.36 -34.91
C ALA A 130 6.25 13.90 -34.93
N ALA A 131 5.56 13.90 -33.79
CA ALA A 131 4.24 14.52 -33.65
C ALA A 131 4.27 16.02 -33.97
N THR A 132 5.28 16.75 -33.48
CA THR A 132 5.45 18.19 -33.76
C THR A 132 5.66 18.44 -35.26
N ALA A 133 6.44 17.59 -35.94
CA ALA A 133 6.64 17.67 -37.39
C ALA A 133 5.33 17.42 -38.17
N LEU A 134 4.50 16.47 -37.73
CA LEU A 134 3.17 16.26 -38.32
C LEU A 134 2.26 17.49 -38.14
N VAL A 135 2.30 18.13 -36.98
CA VAL A 135 1.54 19.36 -36.72
C VAL A 135 2.07 20.54 -37.56
N ALA A 136 3.38 20.61 -37.78
CA ALA A 136 3.97 21.60 -38.69
C ALA A 136 3.50 21.40 -40.15
N LEU A 137 3.47 20.14 -40.62
CA LEU A 137 2.93 19.79 -41.93
C LEU A 137 1.43 20.10 -42.04
N ALA A 138 0.66 19.87 -40.97
CA ALA A 138 -0.76 20.24 -40.90
C ALA A 138 -0.95 21.77 -40.96
N GLY A 139 -0.08 22.53 -40.29
CA GLY A 139 -0.07 23.99 -40.38
C GLY A 139 0.24 24.48 -41.80
N TRP A 140 1.24 23.89 -42.46
CA TRP A 140 1.60 24.25 -43.83
C TRP A 140 0.52 23.88 -44.86
N SER A 141 -0.17 22.76 -44.66
CA SER A 141 -1.29 22.34 -45.52
C SER A 141 -2.61 23.08 -45.26
N GLY A 142 -2.64 24.02 -44.30
CA GLY A 142 -3.83 24.81 -43.97
C GLY A 142 -4.91 24.03 -43.22
N VAL A 143 -4.57 22.88 -42.63
CA VAL A 143 -5.50 22.09 -41.80
C VAL A 143 -5.73 22.77 -40.44
N LEU A 144 -4.71 23.46 -39.92
CA LEU A 144 -4.84 24.27 -38.71
C LEU A 144 -5.50 25.62 -39.02
N ARG A 145 -6.40 26.04 -38.14
CA ARG A 145 -7.19 27.26 -38.28
C ARG A 145 -6.51 28.41 -37.54
N PRO A 146 -6.39 29.59 -38.16
CA PRO A 146 -5.86 30.76 -37.48
C PRO A 146 -6.71 31.13 -36.26
N LEU A 147 -6.08 31.32 -35.10
CA LEU A 147 -6.78 31.68 -33.86
C LEU A 147 -7.68 32.91 -34.01
N ARG A 148 -7.25 33.88 -34.83
CA ARG A 148 -7.97 35.13 -35.10
C ARG A 148 -9.25 34.97 -35.93
N ASP A 149 -9.34 33.88 -36.69
CA ASP A 149 -10.42 33.62 -37.63
C ASP A 149 -11.47 32.64 -37.04
N GLU A 150 -11.17 32.02 -35.89
CA GLU A 150 -12.06 31.08 -35.21
C GLU A 150 -13.15 31.81 -34.39
N PRO A 151 -14.42 31.36 -34.42
CA PRO A 151 -15.47 31.94 -33.58
C PRO A 151 -15.09 31.87 -32.09
N TRP A 152 -15.29 32.99 -31.39
CA TRP A 152 -14.88 33.20 -30.00
C TRP A 152 -15.19 32.09 -28.96
N PRO A 153 -16.28 31.28 -29.03
CA PRO A 153 -16.49 30.23 -28.04
C PRO A 153 -15.39 29.16 -28.03
N VAL A 154 -14.78 28.84 -29.18
CA VAL A 154 -13.73 27.82 -29.27
C VAL A 154 -12.45 28.23 -28.54
N PRO A 155 -11.81 29.38 -28.85
CA PRO A 155 -10.62 29.82 -28.13
C PRO A 155 -10.91 30.12 -26.65
N ALA A 156 -12.12 30.59 -26.31
CA ALA A 156 -12.52 30.78 -24.92
C ALA A 156 -12.56 29.45 -24.15
N LEU A 157 -13.12 28.38 -24.74
CA LEU A 157 -13.14 27.06 -24.14
C LEU A 157 -11.73 26.47 -23.98
N VAL A 158 -10.88 26.58 -25.02
CA VAL A 158 -9.48 26.13 -24.95
C VAL A 158 -8.73 26.87 -23.85
N ALA A 159 -8.89 28.19 -23.76
CA ALA A 159 -8.28 29.01 -22.71
C ALA A 159 -8.75 28.61 -21.30
N LEU A 160 -10.06 28.33 -21.14
CA LEU A 160 -10.63 27.87 -19.87
C LEU A 160 -10.05 26.50 -19.46
N LEU A 161 -10.00 25.54 -20.38
CA LEU A 161 -9.44 24.21 -20.12
C LEU A 161 -7.93 24.28 -19.83
N ALA A 162 -7.20 25.11 -20.57
CA ALA A 162 -5.78 25.37 -20.32
C ALA A 162 -5.55 25.98 -18.92
N ALA A 163 -6.36 26.98 -18.54
CA ALA A 163 -6.31 27.57 -17.20
C ALA A 163 -6.66 26.55 -16.10
N GLY A 164 -7.64 25.67 -16.35
CA GLY A 164 -7.98 24.57 -15.45
C GLY A 164 -6.83 23.57 -15.26
N LEU A 165 -6.18 23.16 -16.35
CA LEU A 165 -5.03 22.26 -16.33
C LEU A 165 -3.84 22.88 -15.58
N VAL A 166 -3.49 24.13 -15.91
CA VAL A 166 -2.39 24.86 -15.25
C VAL A 166 -2.71 25.08 -13.77
N GLY A 167 -3.95 25.48 -13.44
CA GLY A 167 -4.39 25.66 -12.06
C GLY A 167 -4.33 24.36 -11.25
N HIS A 168 -4.74 23.24 -11.85
CA HIS A 168 -4.64 21.92 -11.25
C HIS A 168 -3.17 21.53 -11.01
N GLY A 169 -2.31 21.69 -12.02
CA GLY A 169 -0.87 21.46 -11.91
C GLY A 169 -0.25 22.30 -10.80
N LEU A 170 -0.46 23.62 -10.80
CA LEU A 170 0.05 24.51 -9.75
C LEU A 170 -0.46 24.15 -8.35
N ARG A 171 -1.73 23.74 -8.22
CA ARG A 171 -2.29 23.27 -6.95
C ARG A 171 -1.55 22.02 -6.46
N LEU A 172 -1.33 21.03 -7.33
CA LEU A 172 -0.60 19.80 -6.99
C LEU A 172 0.81 20.13 -6.50
N VAL A 173 1.55 20.92 -7.26
CA VAL A 173 2.93 21.22 -6.89
C VAL A 173 3.01 22.08 -5.61
N ARG A 174 2.06 22.99 -5.39
CA ARG A 174 1.94 23.73 -4.11
C ARG A 174 1.55 22.85 -2.92
N SER A 175 0.70 21.83 -3.10
CA SER A 175 0.43 20.88 -2.01
C SER A 175 1.69 20.13 -1.61
N MET A 176 2.52 19.73 -2.58
CA MET A 176 3.79 19.05 -2.29
C MET A 176 4.81 19.96 -1.62
N GLN A 177 4.88 21.22 -2.04
CA GLN A 177 5.72 22.21 -1.36
C GLN A 177 5.32 22.40 0.09
N ARG A 178 4.01 22.42 0.40
CA ARG A 178 3.55 22.51 1.78
C ARG A 178 4.03 21.32 2.60
N VAL A 179 3.90 20.11 2.07
CA VAL A 179 4.40 18.89 2.74
C VAL A 179 5.92 18.94 2.91
N ALA A 180 6.68 19.33 1.89
CA ALA A 180 8.15 19.45 1.95
C ALA A 180 8.64 20.58 2.87
N SER A 181 7.84 21.64 3.04
CA SER A 181 8.17 22.80 3.88
C SER A 181 7.78 22.61 5.34
N LEU A 182 6.97 21.59 5.66
CA LEU A 182 6.83 21.19 7.04
C LEU A 182 8.22 20.76 7.48
N PRO A 183 8.80 21.39 8.52
CA PRO A 183 10.01 20.83 9.10
C PRO A 183 9.66 19.39 9.40
N ALA A 184 10.39 18.44 8.80
CA ALA A 184 10.30 17.07 9.26
C ALA A 184 10.60 17.19 10.75
N PRO A 185 9.63 16.99 11.67
CA PRO A 185 9.99 16.77 13.06
C PRO A 185 11.11 15.75 13.02
N SER A 186 12.24 16.06 13.65
CA SER A 186 13.39 15.17 13.53
C SER A 186 12.89 13.79 13.89
N SER A 187 13.17 12.79 13.05
CA SER A 187 12.72 11.43 13.31
C SER A 187 13.14 10.96 14.71
N GLU A 188 14.20 11.56 15.23
CA GLU A 188 14.69 11.50 16.59
C GLU A 188 13.73 12.12 17.61
N GLU A 189 13.26 13.37 17.46
CA GLU A 189 12.32 13.98 18.41
C GLU A 189 10.94 13.30 18.42
N LEU A 190 10.41 12.88 17.27
CA LEU A 190 9.12 12.18 17.21
C LEU A 190 9.22 10.75 17.73
N ALA A 191 10.30 10.02 17.41
CA ALA A 191 10.53 8.69 17.97
C ALA A 191 10.75 8.79 19.48
N VAL A 192 11.59 9.72 19.95
CA VAL A 192 11.87 9.90 21.38
C VAL A 192 10.60 10.29 22.15
N GLN A 193 9.79 11.23 21.66
CA GLN A 193 8.54 11.60 22.33
C GLN A 193 7.52 10.46 22.36
N HIS A 194 7.40 9.70 21.27
CA HIS A 194 6.50 8.56 21.21
C HIS A 194 6.99 7.41 22.09
N ASP A 195 8.29 7.16 22.11
CA ASP A 195 8.93 6.12 22.91
C ASP A 195 8.82 6.46 24.41
N GLU A 196 9.07 7.70 24.82
CA GLU A 196 8.91 8.13 26.22
C GLU A 196 7.45 7.97 26.71
N GLU A 197 6.46 8.39 25.92
CA GLU A 197 5.04 8.23 26.27
C GLU A 197 4.64 6.76 26.34
N ILE A 198 5.12 5.94 25.39
CA ILE A 198 4.90 4.49 25.39
C ILE A 198 5.56 3.86 26.61
N GLU A 199 6.81 4.19 26.91
CA GLU A 199 7.54 3.68 28.07
C GLU A 199 6.82 4.04 29.36
N GLU A 200 6.41 5.30 29.55
CA GLU A 200 5.70 5.73 30.75
C GLU A 200 4.36 4.99 30.88
N ARG A 201 3.62 4.84 29.78
CA ARG A 201 2.39 4.06 29.75
C ARG A 201 2.65 2.58 30.07
N LEU A 202 3.69 1.98 29.52
CA LEU A 202 4.09 0.59 29.80
C LEU A 202 4.51 0.42 31.25
N ARG A 203 5.21 1.39 31.84
CA ARG A 203 5.58 1.42 33.27
C ARG A 203 4.35 1.49 34.18
N ALA A 204 3.27 2.14 33.75
CA ALA A 204 2.03 2.24 34.51
C ALA A 204 1.02 1.07 34.31
N THR A 205 1.10 0.33 33.19
CA THR A 205 0.12 -0.70 32.79
C THR A 205 0.27 -2.04 33.53
N PRO A 206 -0.57 -2.41 34.53
CA PRO A 206 -0.47 -3.68 35.27
C PRO A 206 -0.31 -4.87 34.31
N LEU A 207 0.66 -5.76 34.56
CA LEU A 207 1.07 -6.80 33.62
C LEU A 207 0.55 -8.17 34.05
N ILE A 208 0.30 -9.03 33.08
CA ILE A 208 0.21 -10.48 33.25
C ILE A 208 1.30 -11.12 32.39
N LEU A 209 2.10 -11.98 33.00
CA LEU A 209 3.01 -12.89 32.30
C LEU A 209 2.26 -14.19 32.03
N SER A 210 1.95 -14.45 30.76
CA SER A 210 1.21 -15.63 30.31
C SER A 210 1.76 -16.13 28.97
N PRO A 211 1.80 -17.45 28.71
CA PRO A 211 2.26 -17.97 27.44
C PRO A 211 1.23 -17.67 26.33
N SER A 212 1.69 -17.48 25.09
CA SER A 212 0.82 -17.26 23.94
C SER A 212 1.50 -17.71 22.65
N TRP A 213 0.73 -17.90 21.59
CA TRP A 213 1.30 -18.42 20.34
C TRP A 213 2.10 -17.36 19.55
N ASN A 214 1.57 -16.14 19.39
CA ASN A 214 2.21 -15.09 18.58
C ASN A 214 2.10 -13.68 19.16
N GLU A 215 1.69 -13.55 20.43
CA GLU A 215 1.27 -12.27 20.99
C GLU A 215 2.21 -11.79 22.10
N GLY A 216 3.37 -12.45 22.19
CA GLY A 216 4.33 -12.25 23.25
C GLY A 216 3.88 -12.87 24.57
N ALA A 217 4.59 -12.53 25.64
CA ALA A 217 4.34 -13.06 26.98
C ALA A 217 3.60 -12.11 27.92
N PHE A 218 3.45 -10.85 27.52
CA PHE A 218 2.94 -9.79 28.38
C PHE A 218 1.56 -9.33 27.91
N PHE A 219 0.66 -9.22 28.86
CA PHE A 219 -0.70 -8.73 28.66
C PHE A 219 -1.02 -7.64 29.67
N ASP A 220 -1.88 -6.71 29.29
CA ASP A 220 -2.44 -5.75 30.23
C ASP A 220 -3.43 -6.46 31.15
N ALA A 221 -3.20 -6.42 32.46
CA ALA A 221 -4.03 -7.09 33.44
C ALA A 221 -5.47 -6.58 33.51
N ARG A 222 -5.72 -5.35 33.05
CA ARG A 222 -7.06 -4.73 33.03
C ARG A 222 -7.86 -5.18 31.83
N THR A 223 -7.24 -5.18 30.65
CA THR A 223 -7.92 -5.41 29.37
C THR A 223 -7.73 -6.82 28.83
N ARG A 224 -6.74 -7.54 29.34
CA ARG A 224 -6.22 -8.82 28.82
C ARG A 224 -5.79 -8.75 27.36
N GLN A 225 -5.52 -7.54 26.85
CA GLN A 225 -4.96 -7.36 25.53
C GLN A 225 -3.45 -7.59 25.57
N PRO A 226 -2.87 -8.15 24.49
CA PRO A 226 -1.44 -8.35 24.40
C PRO A 226 -0.74 -6.98 24.35
N ILE A 227 0.40 -6.89 25.03
CA ILE A 227 1.25 -5.72 24.98
C ILE A 227 2.24 -5.94 23.86
N TRP A 228 2.00 -5.25 22.75
CA TRP A 228 2.90 -5.27 21.60
C TRP A 228 4.11 -4.38 21.86
N GLY A 229 5.29 -4.87 21.49
CA GLY A 229 6.56 -4.19 21.69
C GLY A 229 7.36 -4.74 22.86
N ARG A 230 8.62 -4.32 22.94
CA ARG A 230 9.53 -4.70 24.02
C ARG A 230 9.23 -3.85 25.25
N LEU A 231 9.19 -4.46 26.43
CA LEU A 231 9.18 -3.69 27.67
C LEU A 231 10.49 -2.89 27.79
N PRO A 232 10.49 -1.74 28.46
CA PRO A 232 11.70 -0.98 28.74
C PRO A 232 12.81 -1.87 29.32
N GLY A 233 14.06 -1.70 28.88
CA GLY A 233 15.15 -2.64 29.19
C GLY A 233 15.48 -2.73 30.69
N ASP A 234 15.13 -1.73 31.48
CA ASP A 234 15.25 -1.76 32.94
C ASP A 234 14.16 -2.60 33.61
N LEU A 235 12.98 -2.73 32.98
CA LEU A 235 11.90 -3.63 33.40
C LEU A 235 12.09 -5.05 32.88
N LEU A 236 12.69 -5.21 31.70
CA LEU A 236 12.95 -6.49 31.06
C LEU A 236 14.41 -6.56 30.57
N PRO A 237 15.34 -6.98 31.43
CA PRO A 237 16.72 -7.22 31.04
C PRO A 237 16.80 -8.28 29.94
N TRP A 238 17.86 -8.20 29.12
CA TRP A 238 18.09 -9.13 28.01
C TRP A 238 18.04 -10.62 28.42
N GLU A 239 18.60 -10.98 29.57
CA GLU A 239 18.59 -12.36 30.07
C GLU A 239 17.18 -12.87 30.39
N ASP A 240 16.29 -12.00 30.89
CA ASP A 240 14.90 -12.35 31.17
C ASP A 240 14.07 -12.43 29.88
N ASP A 241 14.40 -11.60 28.89
CA ASP A 241 13.83 -11.65 27.54
C ASP A 241 14.14 -12.99 26.84
N GLU A 242 15.41 -13.42 26.82
CA GLU A 242 15.81 -14.72 26.28
C GLU A 242 15.14 -15.89 27.02
N ALA A 243 15.03 -15.79 28.35
CA ALA A 243 14.35 -16.79 29.15
C ALA A 243 12.85 -16.87 28.82
N ILE A 244 12.20 -15.72 28.58
CA ILE A 244 10.80 -15.66 28.15
C ILE A 244 10.64 -16.28 26.77
N GLU A 245 11.52 -16.00 25.82
CA GLU A 245 11.47 -16.64 24.50
C GLU A 245 11.61 -18.16 24.59
N ALA A 246 12.54 -18.65 25.43
CA ALA A 246 12.70 -20.09 25.67
C ALA A 246 11.44 -20.70 26.31
N TRP A 247 10.81 -19.98 27.24
CA TRP A 247 9.56 -20.38 27.86
C TRP A 247 8.39 -20.41 26.87
N GLN A 248 8.30 -19.44 25.95
CA GLN A 248 7.30 -19.42 24.88
C GLN A 248 7.51 -20.55 23.87
N ARG A 249 8.77 -20.87 23.52
CA ARG A 249 9.08 -22.05 22.68
C ARG A 249 8.61 -23.34 23.36
N LEU A 250 8.86 -23.49 24.66
CA LEU A 250 8.35 -24.63 25.43
C LEU A 250 6.82 -24.69 25.43
N PHE A 251 6.13 -23.55 25.52
CA PHE A 251 4.68 -23.51 25.38
C PHE A 251 4.23 -24.09 24.03
N VAL A 252 4.81 -23.63 22.93
CA VAL A 252 4.50 -24.12 21.56
C VAL A 252 4.73 -25.63 21.42
N GLU A 253 5.75 -26.18 22.07
CA GLU A 253 6.03 -27.63 22.06
C GLU A 253 5.00 -28.44 22.86
N LEU A 254 4.49 -27.89 23.95
CA LEU A 254 3.60 -28.60 24.87
C LEU A 254 2.11 -28.40 24.54
N ALA A 255 1.74 -27.26 23.98
CA ALA A 255 0.37 -26.87 23.72
C ALA A 255 -0.19 -27.61 22.49
N ASP A 256 -1.48 -27.89 22.55
CA ASP A 256 -2.19 -28.46 21.42
C ASP A 256 -2.56 -27.36 20.41
N PRO A 257 -1.97 -27.35 19.20
CA PRO A 257 -2.25 -26.32 18.22
C PRO A 257 -3.67 -26.41 17.64
N ASP A 258 -4.32 -27.58 17.74
CA ASP A 258 -5.66 -27.84 17.22
C ASP A 258 -6.76 -27.56 18.25
N ASP A 259 -6.42 -27.21 19.49
CA ASP A 259 -7.42 -26.84 20.49
C ASP A 259 -7.99 -25.45 20.19
N PRO A 260 -9.29 -25.34 19.86
CA PRO A 260 -9.88 -24.05 19.53
C PRO A 260 -9.99 -23.11 20.74
N GLU A 261 -9.97 -23.65 21.96
CA GLU A 261 -9.92 -22.87 23.19
C GLU A 261 -8.47 -22.54 23.59
N ARG A 262 -7.45 -23.03 22.86
CA ARG A 262 -6.02 -22.81 23.09
C ARG A 262 -5.56 -23.03 24.54
N ARG A 263 -6.17 -23.98 25.24
CA ARG A 263 -5.95 -24.31 26.65
C ARG A 263 -5.36 -25.70 26.88
N ARG A 264 -5.55 -26.60 25.92
CA ARG A 264 -5.15 -27.99 26.03
C ARG A 264 -3.65 -28.14 25.77
N PHE A 265 -3.04 -29.05 26.51
CA PHE A 265 -1.68 -29.51 26.28
C PHE A 265 -1.72 -30.91 25.66
N LEU A 266 -0.73 -31.22 24.84
CA LEU A 266 -0.56 -32.53 24.22
C LEU A 266 -0.27 -33.62 25.27
N LEU A 267 0.41 -33.25 26.36
CA LEU A 267 0.78 -34.15 27.46
C LEU A 267 0.06 -33.76 28.76
N PRO A 268 -0.34 -34.73 29.60
CA PRO A 268 -1.04 -34.46 30.86
C PRO A 268 -0.26 -33.57 31.85
N ASP A 269 1.07 -33.60 31.80
CA ASP A 269 1.97 -32.82 32.66
C ASP A 269 2.43 -31.48 32.03
N GLY A 270 1.96 -31.15 30.81
CA GLY A 270 2.41 -29.97 30.07
C GLY A 270 2.22 -28.67 30.84
N ALA A 271 1.07 -28.48 31.50
CA ALA A 271 0.81 -27.31 32.32
C ALA A 271 1.80 -27.17 33.49
N ALA A 272 2.11 -28.28 34.18
CA ALA A 272 3.03 -28.27 35.31
C ALA A 272 4.48 -27.97 34.86
N ARG A 273 4.89 -28.52 33.71
CA ARG A 273 6.21 -28.22 33.11
C ARG A 273 6.33 -26.76 32.71
N LEU A 274 5.28 -26.19 32.12
CA LEU A 274 5.28 -24.80 31.70
C LEU A 274 5.27 -23.84 32.89
N GLU A 275 4.52 -24.15 33.94
CA GLU A 275 4.56 -23.42 35.20
C GLU A 275 5.96 -23.47 35.84
N ALA A 276 6.55 -24.66 35.96
CA ALA A 276 7.87 -24.83 36.56
C ALA A 276 8.96 -24.04 35.81
N ALA A 277 8.87 -23.95 34.49
CA ALA A 277 9.81 -23.18 33.68
C ALA A 277 9.58 -21.65 33.79
N GLY A 278 8.32 -21.20 33.84
CA GLY A 278 7.99 -19.77 33.89
C GLY A 278 8.09 -19.15 35.29
N ARG A 279 7.95 -19.94 36.35
CA ARG A 279 7.96 -19.47 37.75
C ARG A 279 9.22 -18.67 38.12
N PRO A 280 10.45 -19.14 37.83
CA PRO A 280 11.65 -18.39 38.19
C PRO A 280 11.80 -17.09 37.38
N ILE A 281 11.28 -17.05 36.15
CA ILE A 281 11.26 -15.85 35.31
C ILE A 281 10.35 -14.80 35.97
N PHE A 282 9.13 -15.21 36.33
CA PHE A 282 8.18 -14.34 37.01
C PHE A 282 8.75 -13.78 38.32
N GLU A 283 9.37 -14.62 39.15
CA GLU A 283 9.93 -14.20 40.44
C GLU A 283 10.99 -13.11 40.26
N ARG A 284 11.92 -13.27 39.31
CA ARG A 284 12.92 -12.24 38.98
C ARG A 284 12.30 -10.95 38.48
N LEU A 285 11.27 -11.03 37.63
CA LEU A 285 10.57 -9.84 37.13
C LEU A 285 9.77 -9.13 38.24
N ALA A 286 9.12 -9.89 39.11
CA ALA A 286 8.34 -9.37 40.22
C ALA A 286 9.22 -8.63 41.26
N GLU A 287 10.47 -9.07 41.47
CA GLU A 287 11.43 -8.38 42.33
C GLU A 287 11.87 -7.01 41.78
N ARG A 288 11.83 -6.83 40.45
CA ARG A 288 12.23 -5.58 39.78
C ARG A 288 11.08 -4.56 39.67
N MET A 289 9.84 -5.00 39.88
CA MET A 289 8.65 -4.19 39.70
C MET A 289 7.98 -3.86 41.04
N PRO A 290 7.18 -2.78 41.14
CA PRO A 290 6.37 -2.53 42.33
C PRO A 290 5.51 -3.76 42.72
N PRO A 291 5.27 -4.03 44.01
CA PRO A 291 4.46 -5.17 44.43
C PRO A 291 3.07 -5.20 43.78
N GLY A 292 2.68 -6.37 43.25
CA GLY A 292 1.38 -6.56 42.56
C GLY A 292 1.31 -5.97 41.15
N ARG A 293 2.42 -5.44 40.62
CA ARG A 293 2.49 -4.85 39.28
C ARG A 293 2.42 -5.87 38.15
N ILE A 294 2.86 -7.10 38.42
CA ILE A 294 2.85 -8.22 37.49
C ILE A 294 2.21 -9.44 38.16
N VAL A 295 1.39 -10.17 37.41
CA VAL A 295 0.76 -11.44 37.82
C VAL A 295 1.23 -12.55 36.89
N PHE A 296 1.34 -13.78 37.40
CA PHE A 296 1.72 -14.92 36.59
C PHE A 296 0.55 -15.87 36.36
N GLU A 297 0.24 -16.11 35.10
CA GLU A 297 -0.80 -17.04 34.67
C GLU A 297 -0.18 -18.04 33.68
N PRO A 298 0.33 -19.19 34.16
CA PRO A 298 1.07 -20.15 33.34
C PRO A 298 0.19 -20.94 32.37
N VAL A 299 -1.13 -20.86 32.54
CA VAL A 299 -2.09 -21.53 31.66
C VAL A 299 -2.55 -20.50 30.63
N PRO A 300 -2.43 -20.79 29.32
CA PRO A 300 -2.88 -19.88 28.28
C PRO A 300 -4.40 -19.64 28.37
N TRP A 301 -4.83 -18.48 27.90
CA TRP A 301 -6.25 -18.15 27.83
C TRP A 301 -6.89 -18.58 26.52
N PRO A 302 -8.21 -18.82 26.52
CA PRO A 302 -8.96 -18.83 25.29
C PRO A 302 -8.87 -17.46 24.67
N ARG A 303 -8.52 -17.46 23.40
CA ARG A 303 -8.69 -16.28 22.58
C ARG A 303 -10.16 -16.11 22.30
N ARG A 304 -10.77 -15.13 22.98
CA ARG A 304 -12.08 -14.62 22.58
C ARG A 304 -11.91 -13.85 21.28
N THR A 305 -12.89 -13.97 20.39
CA THR A 305 -12.96 -13.08 19.23
C THR A 305 -12.99 -11.63 19.71
N THR A 306 -12.19 -10.77 19.08
CA THR A 306 -12.22 -9.32 19.34
C THR A 306 -13.47 -8.66 18.74
N ARG A 307 -14.20 -9.38 17.88
CA ARG A 307 -15.38 -8.87 17.15
C ARG A 307 -16.51 -9.88 17.17
N GLU A 308 -17.71 -9.40 17.50
CA GLU A 308 -18.94 -10.18 17.29
C GLU A 308 -19.27 -10.20 15.80
N ALA A 309 -19.51 -11.39 15.26
CA ALA A 309 -19.84 -11.61 13.85
C ALA A 309 -21.11 -12.44 13.74
N THR A 310 -22.00 -12.06 12.82
CA THR A 310 -23.16 -12.90 12.47
C THR A 310 -22.88 -13.76 11.24
N ALA A 311 -21.92 -13.35 10.42
CA ALA A 311 -21.40 -14.13 9.31
C ALA A 311 -19.90 -13.87 9.11
N VAL A 312 -19.22 -14.86 8.54
CA VAL A 312 -17.82 -14.84 8.14
C VAL A 312 -17.71 -15.31 6.70
N ARG A 313 -16.96 -14.58 5.90
CA ARG A 313 -16.59 -14.93 4.54
C ARG A 313 -15.10 -15.27 4.52
N LEU A 314 -14.76 -16.46 4.03
CA LEU A 314 -13.40 -16.87 3.72
C LEU A 314 -13.13 -16.60 2.24
N MET A 315 -12.12 -15.78 1.96
CA MET A 315 -11.69 -15.46 0.60
C MET A 315 -10.20 -15.09 0.58
N ALA A 316 -9.53 -15.33 -0.54
CA ALA A 316 -8.18 -14.84 -0.77
C ALA A 316 -8.29 -13.59 -1.63
N GLU A 317 -7.70 -12.49 -1.16
CA GLU A 317 -7.63 -11.21 -1.86
C GLU A 317 -6.24 -10.63 -1.65
N ALA A 318 -5.67 -10.06 -2.71
CA ALA A 318 -4.30 -9.60 -2.72
C ALA A 318 -4.01 -8.65 -1.54
N GLY A 319 -3.03 -9.02 -0.71
CA GLY A 319 -2.57 -8.21 0.42
C GLY A 319 -3.61 -8.00 1.53
N THR A 320 -4.59 -8.88 1.66
CA THR A 320 -5.66 -8.77 2.67
C THR A 320 -5.79 -10.06 3.50
N ASP A 321 -6.16 -9.93 4.78
CA ASP A 321 -6.44 -11.10 5.62
C ASP A 321 -7.60 -11.94 5.06
N PRO A 322 -7.52 -13.28 5.15
CA PRO A 322 -8.46 -14.17 4.46
C PRO A 322 -9.86 -14.23 5.07
N LEU A 323 -10.04 -13.76 6.32
CA LEU A 323 -11.33 -13.76 6.99
C LEU A 323 -11.97 -12.39 6.95
N TRP A 324 -13.20 -12.34 6.45
CA TRP A 324 -14.01 -11.15 6.42
C TRP A 324 -15.21 -11.33 7.33
N VAL A 325 -15.32 -10.50 8.36
CA VAL A 325 -16.46 -10.55 9.27
C VAL A 325 -17.54 -9.60 8.79
N ALA A 326 -18.79 -10.04 8.86
CA ALA A 326 -19.96 -9.19 8.68
C ALA A 326 -20.60 -8.93 10.04
N SER A 327 -20.63 -7.65 10.44
CA SER A 327 -21.29 -7.17 11.64
C SER A 327 -22.19 -5.99 11.27
N GLY A 328 -23.48 -6.28 11.07
CA GLY A 328 -24.42 -5.33 10.47
C GLY A 328 -24.07 -5.05 9.01
N ASP A 329 -23.95 -3.76 8.65
CA ASP A 329 -23.64 -3.31 7.29
C ASP A 329 -22.14 -3.25 6.99
N ILE A 330 -21.28 -3.51 8.00
CA ILE A 330 -19.83 -3.41 7.86
C ILE A 330 -19.26 -4.79 7.52
N GLN A 331 -18.46 -4.82 6.45
CA GLN A 331 -17.60 -5.94 6.09
C GLN A 331 -16.15 -5.49 6.18
N GLU A 332 -15.36 -6.20 6.96
CA GLU A 332 -13.95 -5.87 7.15
C GLU A 332 -13.11 -7.13 7.31
N PRO A 333 -11.86 -7.11 6.81
CA PRO A 333 -10.92 -8.19 7.04
C PRO A 333 -10.53 -8.26 8.52
N VAL A 334 -10.27 -9.47 8.99
CA VAL A 334 -9.85 -9.78 10.35
C VAL A 334 -8.74 -10.81 10.32
N TYR A 335 -7.67 -10.52 11.03
CA TYR A 335 -6.56 -11.43 11.23
C TYR A 335 -7.02 -12.76 11.86
N PRO A 336 -6.78 -13.94 11.22
CA PRO A 336 -7.30 -15.22 11.68
C PRO A 336 -6.97 -15.57 13.13
N HIS A 337 -5.74 -15.27 13.58
CA HIS A 337 -5.33 -15.58 14.95
C HIS A 337 -6.02 -14.73 16.00
N GLY A 338 -6.54 -13.54 15.64
CA GLY A 338 -7.33 -12.67 16.50
C GLY A 338 -8.83 -13.03 16.55
N PHE A 339 -9.28 -13.95 15.70
CA PHE A 339 -10.69 -14.33 15.58
C PHE A 339 -11.13 -15.45 16.56
N GLY A 340 -10.24 -15.84 17.48
CA GLY A 340 -10.51 -16.90 18.45
C GLY A 340 -10.60 -18.29 17.82
N LEU A 341 -9.73 -18.58 16.86
CA LEU A 341 -9.58 -19.91 16.26
C LEU A 341 -8.44 -20.68 16.92
N SER A 342 -8.35 -21.99 16.71
CA SER A 342 -7.18 -22.80 16.99
C SER A 342 -5.96 -22.20 16.30
N TRP A 343 -4.77 -22.47 16.85
CA TRP A 343 -3.55 -21.93 16.29
C TRP A 343 -3.32 -22.47 14.88
N SER A 344 -3.45 -23.78 14.70
CA SER A 344 -3.25 -24.45 13.41
C SER A 344 -4.24 -23.95 12.35
N LEU A 345 -5.54 -23.81 12.65
CA LEU A 345 -6.49 -23.28 11.66
C LEU A 345 -6.14 -21.84 11.28
N GLY A 346 -5.80 -20.99 12.25
CA GLY A 346 -5.37 -19.62 11.98
C GLY A 346 -4.15 -19.58 11.05
N SER A 347 -3.15 -20.42 11.30
CA SER A 347 -1.94 -20.51 10.47
C SER A 347 -2.22 -21.05 9.08
N ASP A 348 -3.06 -22.08 8.96
CA ASP A 348 -3.43 -22.66 7.67
C ASP A 348 -4.18 -21.65 6.78
N LEU A 349 -5.04 -20.84 7.38
CA LEU A 349 -5.73 -19.74 6.69
C LEU A 349 -4.74 -18.67 6.19
N CYS A 350 -3.83 -18.22 7.05
CA CYS A 350 -2.80 -17.26 6.67
C CYS A 350 -1.88 -17.80 5.56
N LEU A 351 -1.46 -19.06 5.65
CA LEU A 351 -0.62 -19.71 4.64
C LEU A 351 -1.35 -19.84 3.30
N TRP A 352 -2.63 -20.24 3.33
CA TRP A 352 -3.46 -20.32 2.15
C TRP A 352 -3.63 -18.95 1.46
N ALA A 353 -3.77 -17.87 2.23
CA ALA A 353 -3.82 -16.50 1.71
C ALA A 353 -2.47 -16.08 1.10
N ALA A 354 -1.35 -16.34 1.79
CA ALA A 354 -0.01 -16.01 1.30
C ALA A 354 0.32 -16.72 -0.03
N GLN A 355 -0.12 -17.98 -0.21
CA GLN A 355 0.03 -18.69 -1.48
C GLN A 355 -0.69 -17.99 -2.64
N TYR A 356 -1.82 -17.31 -2.37
CA TYR A 356 -2.51 -16.49 -3.37
C TYR A 356 -1.69 -15.24 -3.70
N ASP A 357 -1.18 -14.54 -2.69
CA ASP A 357 -0.33 -13.36 -2.87
C ASP A 357 0.95 -13.66 -3.66
N ASP A 358 1.59 -14.81 -3.40
CA ASP A 358 2.78 -15.26 -4.12
C ASP A 358 2.53 -15.54 -5.61
N ALA A 359 1.26 -15.80 -5.97
CA ALA A 359 0.85 -16.07 -7.33
C ALA A 359 0.39 -14.82 -8.09
N MET A 360 0.29 -13.67 -7.43
CA MET A 360 -0.17 -12.42 -8.05
C MET A 360 0.95 -11.73 -8.83
N ASP A 361 0.56 -11.09 -9.95
CA ASP A 361 1.39 -10.08 -10.59
C ASP A 361 1.20 -8.74 -9.87
N TRP A 362 2.19 -8.32 -9.08
CA TRP A 362 2.11 -7.05 -8.33
C TRP A 362 2.15 -5.81 -9.22
N ASP A 363 2.57 -5.94 -10.49
CA ASP A 363 2.47 -4.87 -11.47
C ASP A 363 1.04 -4.72 -12.05
N ASP A 364 0.22 -5.77 -11.93
CA ASP A 364 -1.21 -5.78 -12.28
C ASP A 364 -2.03 -6.53 -11.20
N PRO A 365 -2.22 -5.94 -10.00
CA PRO A 365 -2.89 -6.62 -8.88
C PRO A 365 -4.40 -6.86 -9.13
N GLY A 366 -4.96 -6.28 -10.19
CA GLY A 366 -6.33 -6.57 -10.65
C GLY A 366 -6.42 -7.66 -11.72
N GLY A 367 -5.26 -8.14 -12.20
CA GLY A 367 -5.13 -9.23 -13.16
C GLY A 367 -5.40 -10.61 -12.54
N PRO A 368 -5.55 -11.65 -13.37
CA PRO A 368 -5.66 -13.01 -12.86
C PRO A 368 -4.35 -13.45 -12.21
N ALA A 369 -4.44 -14.28 -11.15
CA ALA A 369 -3.28 -14.95 -10.59
C ALA A 369 -2.53 -15.75 -11.68
N LEU A 370 -1.20 -15.83 -11.56
CA LEU A 370 -0.28 -16.50 -12.48
C LEU A 370 -0.35 -18.04 -12.42
N TRP A 371 -1.41 -18.59 -11.83
CA TRP A 371 -1.62 -20.02 -11.71
C TRP A 371 -2.04 -20.66 -13.03
N ASP A 372 -1.60 -21.89 -13.23
CA ASP A 372 -2.28 -22.78 -14.17
C ASP A 372 -3.62 -23.27 -13.59
N GLU A 373 -4.44 -23.88 -14.44
CA GLU A 373 -5.78 -24.34 -14.08
C GLU A 373 -5.78 -25.35 -12.92
N ALA A 374 -4.74 -26.20 -12.84
CA ALA A 374 -4.65 -27.23 -11.81
C ALA A 374 -4.27 -26.63 -10.45
N ALA A 375 -3.32 -25.68 -10.42
CA ALA A 375 -2.91 -24.96 -9.23
C ALA A 375 -4.07 -24.12 -8.67
N ALA A 376 -4.80 -23.41 -9.54
CA ALA A 376 -5.98 -22.65 -9.15
C ALA A 376 -7.08 -23.54 -8.56
N ALA A 377 -7.41 -24.67 -9.21
CA ALA A 377 -8.40 -25.62 -8.69
C ALA A 377 -7.96 -26.25 -7.34
N ALA A 378 -6.68 -26.53 -7.15
CA ALA A 378 -6.15 -27.04 -5.90
C ALA A 378 -6.24 -26.01 -4.76
N HIS A 379 -5.94 -24.74 -5.05
CA HIS A 379 -6.08 -23.64 -4.09
C HIS A 379 -7.53 -23.41 -3.69
N GLU A 380 -8.46 -23.48 -4.65
CA GLU A 380 -9.90 -23.38 -4.38
C GLU A 380 -10.42 -24.53 -3.51
N ALA A 381 -10.01 -25.77 -3.82
CA ALA A 381 -10.35 -26.93 -3.02
C ALA A 381 -9.82 -26.82 -1.58
N ALA A 382 -8.60 -26.30 -1.40
CA ALA A 382 -8.02 -26.04 -0.10
C ALA A 382 -8.82 -24.97 0.68
N GLY A 383 -9.19 -23.87 0.02
CA GLY A 383 -10.02 -22.81 0.61
C GLY A 383 -11.39 -23.33 1.08
N HIS A 384 -12.05 -24.15 0.26
CA HIS A 384 -13.32 -24.78 0.65
C HIS A 384 -13.14 -25.72 1.85
N ALA A 385 -12.10 -26.55 1.88
CA ALA A 385 -11.81 -27.44 3.01
C ALA A 385 -11.55 -26.65 4.31
N LEU A 386 -10.84 -25.52 4.22
CA LEU A 386 -10.61 -24.60 5.34
C LEU A 386 -11.91 -23.95 5.82
N ALA A 387 -12.82 -23.57 4.92
CA ALA A 387 -14.13 -23.04 5.29
C ALA A 387 -14.98 -24.05 6.08
N VAL A 388 -14.97 -25.32 5.67
CA VAL A 388 -15.64 -26.42 6.40
C VAL A 388 -15.01 -26.65 7.77
N ARG A 389 -13.68 -26.57 7.88
CA ARG A 389 -12.99 -26.67 9.17
C ARG A 389 -13.33 -25.48 10.08
N LEU A 390 -13.33 -24.26 9.55
CA LEU A 390 -13.73 -23.04 10.25
C LEU A 390 -15.14 -23.15 10.82
N ALA A 391 -16.13 -23.59 10.03
CA ALA A 391 -17.51 -23.77 10.51
C ALA A 391 -17.59 -24.75 11.69
N ARG A 392 -16.92 -25.90 11.59
CA ARG A 392 -16.86 -26.90 12.67
C ARG A 392 -16.25 -26.35 13.95
N GLU A 393 -15.18 -25.57 13.82
CA GLU A 393 -14.47 -25.01 14.96
C GLU A 393 -15.26 -23.89 15.66
N LEU A 394 -15.93 -23.05 14.88
CA LEU A 394 -16.89 -22.07 15.41
C LEU A 394 -18.02 -22.79 16.16
N ALA A 395 -18.56 -23.89 15.63
CA ALA A 395 -19.57 -24.68 16.34
C ALA A 395 -19.03 -25.30 17.65
N ALA A 396 -17.80 -25.84 17.64
CA ALA A 396 -17.16 -26.42 18.83
C ALA A 396 -16.94 -25.40 19.96
N THR A 397 -16.83 -24.10 19.62
CA THR A 397 -16.66 -22.98 20.57
C THR A 397 -17.97 -22.23 20.86
N GLY A 398 -19.13 -22.85 20.59
CA GLY A 398 -20.45 -22.27 20.87
C GLY A 398 -20.90 -21.18 19.89
N ARG A 399 -20.19 -20.99 18.78
CA ARG A 399 -20.45 -20.00 17.72
C ARG A 399 -21.10 -20.61 16.48
N ALA A 400 -21.87 -21.69 16.64
CA ALA A 400 -22.59 -22.34 15.54
C ALA A 400 -23.61 -21.43 14.81
N HIS A 401 -23.98 -20.29 15.42
CA HIS A 401 -24.86 -19.29 14.81
C HIS A 401 -24.15 -18.41 13.76
N VAL A 402 -22.81 -18.41 13.72
CA VAL A 402 -22.02 -17.64 12.77
C VAL A 402 -22.04 -18.35 11.42
N ARG A 403 -22.63 -17.71 10.40
CA ARG A 403 -22.69 -18.28 9.06
C ARG A 403 -21.33 -18.20 8.38
N VAL A 404 -20.77 -19.33 7.95
CA VAL A 404 -19.53 -19.37 7.15
C VAL A 404 -19.86 -19.47 5.67
N THR A 405 -19.23 -18.62 4.86
CA THR A 405 -19.32 -18.66 3.40
C THR A 405 -17.91 -18.70 2.81
N TYR A 406 -17.72 -19.52 1.78
CA TYR A 406 -16.50 -19.50 0.98
C TYR A 406 -16.77 -18.73 -0.32
N TRP A 407 -15.85 -17.85 -0.70
CA TRP A 407 -15.92 -17.07 -1.93
C TRP A 407 -14.73 -17.43 -2.84
N SER A 408 -15.02 -18.04 -3.99
CA SER A 408 -14.02 -18.27 -5.04
C SER A 408 -13.96 -17.07 -5.98
N GLY A 409 -12.77 -16.71 -6.42
CA GLY A 409 -12.58 -15.62 -7.40
C GLY A 409 -13.25 -15.91 -8.76
N ARG A 410 -13.48 -17.20 -9.07
CA ARG A 410 -14.06 -17.64 -10.35
C ARG A 410 -15.58 -17.54 -10.40
N GLU A 411 -16.29 -17.83 -9.31
CA GLU A 411 -17.76 -17.95 -9.36
C GLU A 411 -18.51 -16.70 -8.88
N GLN A 412 -17.85 -15.71 -8.26
CA GLN A 412 -18.50 -14.54 -7.62
C GLN A 412 -19.77 -14.92 -6.82
N ALA A 413 -19.82 -16.15 -6.31
CA ALA A 413 -20.98 -16.73 -5.68
C ALA A 413 -20.54 -17.27 -4.33
N ALA A 414 -21.26 -16.87 -3.29
CA ALA A 414 -21.05 -17.40 -1.95
C ALA A 414 -21.61 -18.83 -1.88
N LEU A 415 -20.74 -19.80 -1.60
CA LEU A 415 -21.18 -21.15 -1.29
C LEU A 415 -21.46 -21.24 0.22
N PRO A 416 -22.70 -21.48 0.66
CA PRO A 416 -22.99 -21.66 2.08
C PRO A 416 -22.37 -22.97 2.56
N ILE A 417 -21.57 -22.89 3.62
CA ILE A 417 -20.98 -24.07 4.25
C ILE A 417 -21.95 -24.58 5.32
N GLN A 418 -22.43 -25.81 5.17
CA GLN A 418 -23.14 -26.52 6.23
C GLN A 418 -22.10 -27.18 7.15
N GLY A 419 -22.07 -26.76 8.41
CA GLY A 419 -21.11 -27.21 9.42
C GLY A 419 -21.39 -28.61 9.96
#